data_AF-A0A929GDT1-F1
#
_entry.id   AF-A0A929GDT1-F1
#
_cell.length_a   1.000
_cell.length_b   1.000
_cell.length_c   1.000
_cell.angle_alpha   90.00
_cell.angle_beta   90.00
_cell.angle_gamma   90.00
#
_symmetry.space_group_name_H-M   'P 1'
#
loop_
_entity.id
_entity.type
_entity.pdbx_description
1 polymer ?
#
loop_
_entity_poly.entity_id
_entity_poly.type
_entity_poly.pdbx_seq_one_letter_code
_entity_poly.pdbx_strand_id
1 'polypeptide(L)'
;MNRQQFVNFIKSPNEINAQSINSFEQVTKDFPYCQTAKILYVLNLFKEKSIKYDNQLKIAAAYASNRKILKKLIDNINFTEEKIELPDEYTPETAKQEKEKADKAVSDLKDIKTDPFKEEEQELSKTD
;
A
#
# COMPACT_ATOMS: atom_id res chain seq x y z
N MET A 1 -10.10 7.35 26.35
CA MET A 1 -10.60 7.43 24.95
C MET A 1 -12.00 6.85 24.85
N ASN A 2 -12.87 7.47 24.03
CA ASN A 2 -14.28 7.06 23.89
C ASN A 2 -14.48 6.01 22.79
N ARG A 3 -15.56 5.22 22.89
CA ARG A 3 -15.90 4.18 21.89
C ARG A 3 -16.02 4.73 20.48
N GLN A 4 -16.69 5.87 20.30
CA GLN A 4 -16.86 6.51 18.99
C GLN A 4 -15.52 6.92 18.38
N GLN A 5 -14.61 7.47 19.19
CA GLN A 5 -13.26 7.83 18.74
C GLN A 5 -12.49 6.60 18.27
N PHE A 6 -12.61 5.47 18.98
CA PHE A 6 -11.98 4.21 18.56
C PHE A 6 -12.46 3.75 17.20
N VAL A 7 -13.78 3.75 17.00
CA VAL A 7 -14.38 3.36 15.72
C VAL A 7 -13.96 4.32 14.60
N ASN A 8 -13.86 5.62 14.89
CA ASN A 8 -13.40 6.60 13.91
C ASN A 8 -11.96 6.34 13.47
N PHE A 9 -11.04 6.04 14.41
CA PHE A 9 -9.67 5.69 14.06
C PHE A 9 -9.53 4.38 13.28
N ILE A 10 -10.46 3.43 13.47
CA ILE A 10 -10.51 2.21 12.64
C ILE A 10 -10.90 2.55 11.20
N LYS A 11 -11.91 3.42 11.03
CA LYS A 11 -12.38 3.83 9.70
C LYS A 11 -11.36 4.72 8.98
N SER A 12 -10.72 5.61 9.72
CA SER A 12 -9.77 6.59 9.23
C SER A 12 -8.47 6.53 10.04
N PRO A 13 -7.53 5.60 9.71
CA PRO A 13 -6.24 5.51 10.40
C PRO A 13 -5.38 6.78 10.29
N ASN A 14 -5.63 7.62 9.29
CA ASN A 14 -4.91 8.87 9.08
C ASN A 14 -5.26 9.97 10.10
N GLU A 15 -6.43 9.89 10.73
CA GLU A 15 -6.90 10.88 11.73
C GLU A 15 -6.29 10.66 13.13
N ILE A 16 -5.51 9.59 13.30
CA ILE A 16 -4.85 9.26 14.56
C ILE A 16 -3.88 10.40 14.96
N ASN A 17 -3.83 10.70 16.26
CA ASN A 17 -3.06 11.81 16.82
C ASN A 17 -2.15 11.41 18.00
N ALA A 18 -1.11 12.20 18.26
CA ALA A 18 -0.22 12.04 19.42
C ALA A 18 -0.96 11.89 20.76
N GLN A 19 -2.02 12.68 20.96
CA GLN A 19 -2.76 12.71 22.23
C GLN A 19 -3.45 11.38 22.55
N SER A 20 -3.79 10.60 21.52
CA SER A 20 -4.41 9.28 21.68
C SER A 20 -3.40 8.17 22.00
N ILE A 21 -2.08 8.39 21.89
CA ILE A 21 -1.04 7.40 22.19
C ILE A 21 -1.22 6.81 23.59
N ASN A 22 -1.36 7.66 24.61
CA ASN A 22 -1.51 7.21 26.00
C ASN A 22 -2.81 6.42 26.20
N SER A 23 -3.87 6.81 25.51
CA SER A 23 -5.14 6.06 25.56
C SER A 23 -5.03 4.70 24.89
N PHE A 24 -4.37 4.60 23.74
CA PHE A 24 -4.11 3.33 23.08
C PHE A 24 -3.17 2.45 23.89
N GLU A 25 -2.20 3.02 24.60
CA GLU A 25 -1.34 2.29 25.53
C GLU A 25 -2.17 1.67 26.66
N GLN A 26 -3.12 2.41 27.25
CA GLN A 26 -4.03 1.87 28.27
C GLN A 26 -4.92 0.76 27.70
N VAL A 27 -5.56 1.00 26.55
CA VAL A 27 -6.43 0.00 25.90
C VAL A 27 -5.66 -1.28 25.55
N THR A 28 -4.41 -1.17 25.11
CA THR A 28 -3.59 -2.35 24.79
C THR A 28 -3.09 -3.10 26.03
N LYS A 29 -3.03 -2.44 27.19
CA LYS A 29 -2.77 -3.07 28.49
C LYS A 29 -4.03 -3.78 29.03
N ASP A 30 -5.17 -3.12 28.96
CA ASP A 30 -6.45 -3.66 29.43
C ASP A 30 -6.96 -4.82 28.55
N PHE A 31 -6.72 -4.72 27.23
CA PHE A 31 -7.14 -5.71 26.24
C PHE A 31 -5.93 -6.25 25.46
N PRO A 32 -5.10 -7.12 26.07
CA PRO A 32 -3.84 -7.58 25.49
C PRO A 32 -4.01 -8.42 24.22
N TYR A 33 -5.19 -8.98 23.97
CA TYR A 33 -5.50 -9.77 22.77
C TYR A 33 -6.20 -8.97 21.66
N CYS A 34 -6.48 -7.68 21.89
CA CYS A 34 -7.09 -6.83 20.87
C CYS A 34 -6.06 -6.47 19.80
N GLN A 35 -6.02 -7.25 18.71
CA GLN A 35 -5.10 -7.02 17.58
C GLN A 35 -5.28 -5.63 16.99
N THR A 36 -6.52 -5.22 16.73
CA THR A 36 -6.83 -3.90 16.14
C THR A 36 -6.29 -2.76 16.99
N ALA A 37 -6.43 -2.81 18.31
CA ALA A 37 -5.90 -1.78 19.20
C ALA A 37 -4.37 -1.72 19.15
N LYS A 38 -3.67 -2.87 19.12
CA LYS A 38 -2.22 -2.90 18.97
C LYS A 38 -1.76 -2.34 17.62
N ILE A 39 -2.48 -2.67 16.54
CA ILE A 39 -2.19 -2.15 15.21
C ILE A 39 -2.35 -0.64 15.20
N LEU A 40 -3.48 -0.11 15.66
CA LEU A 40 -3.71 1.34 15.76
C LEU A 40 -2.66 2.04 16.63
N TYR A 41 -2.24 1.42 17.73
CA TYR A 41 -1.17 1.96 18.58
C TYR A 41 0.17 2.04 17.86
N VAL A 42 0.56 0.98 17.13
CA VAL A 42 1.77 0.98 16.28
C VAL A 42 1.69 2.05 15.21
N LEU A 43 0.55 2.15 14.52
CA LEU A 43 0.32 3.15 13.47
C LEU A 43 0.43 4.58 14.03
N ASN A 44 -0.06 4.81 15.25
CA ASN A 44 0.10 6.09 15.94
C ASN A 44 1.58 6.39 16.25
N LEU A 45 2.28 5.43 16.88
CA LEU A 45 3.70 5.58 17.20
C LEU A 45 4.55 5.79 15.95
N PHE A 46 4.17 5.17 14.85
CA PHE A 46 4.80 5.32 13.55
C PHE A 46 4.64 6.74 13.01
N LYS A 47 3.39 7.25 13.01
CA LYS A 47 3.07 8.61 12.56
C LYS A 47 3.82 9.68 13.36
N GLU A 48 3.90 9.49 14.68
CA GLU A 48 4.61 10.40 15.59
C GLU A 48 6.13 10.17 15.64
N LYS A 49 6.67 9.24 14.81
CA LYS A 49 8.10 8.87 14.75
C LYS A 49 8.70 8.58 16.14
N SER A 50 7.94 7.88 16.98
CA SER A 50 8.31 7.58 18.36
C SER A 50 9.37 6.48 18.46
N ILE A 51 10.32 6.61 19.39
CA ILE A 51 11.35 5.60 19.69
C ILE A 51 10.71 4.27 20.17
N LYS A 52 9.51 4.32 20.75
CA LYS A 52 8.79 3.12 21.21
C LYS A 52 8.21 2.29 20.06
N TYR A 53 8.19 2.82 18.83
CA TYR A 53 7.61 2.17 17.66
C TYR A 53 8.19 0.78 17.43
N ASP A 54 9.51 0.61 17.39
CA ASP A 54 10.13 -0.67 17.04
C ASP A 54 9.79 -1.79 18.01
N ASN A 55 9.76 -1.47 19.31
CA ASN A 55 9.38 -2.44 20.32
C ASN A 55 7.90 -2.82 20.17
N GLN A 56 7.03 -1.82 20.00
CA GLN A 56 5.61 -2.06 19.84
C GLN A 56 5.28 -2.79 18.53
N LEU A 57 6.03 -2.55 17.45
CA LEU A 57 5.91 -3.24 16.17
C LEU A 57 6.21 -4.73 16.34
N LYS A 58 7.27 -5.09 17.06
CA LYS A 58 7.60 -6.50 17.35
C LYS A 58 6.46 -7.18 18.11
N ILE A 59 5.91 -6.49 19.12
CA ILE A 59 4.78 -6.99 19.89
C ILE A 59 3.57 -7.17 18.97
N ALA A 60 3.16 -6.13 18.23
CA ALA A 60 2.02 -6.21 17.32
C ALA A 60 2.19 -7.30 16.25
N ALA A 61 3.40 -7.50 15.71
CA ALA A 61 3.70 -8.55 14.75
C ALA A 61 3.61 -9.97 15.33
N ALA A 62 3.82 -10.13 16.64
CA ALA A 62 3.60 -11.40 17.34
C ALA A 62 2.11 -11.72 17.52
N TYR A 63 1.28 -10.69 17.75
CA TYR A 63 -0.17 -10.85 17.88
C TYR A 63 -0.92 -10.82 16.55
N ALA A 64 -0.33 -10.28 15.49
CA ALA A 64 -0.97 -10.16 14.18
C ALA A 64 -1.11 -11.53 13.50
N SER A 65 -2.33 -11.86 13.09
CA SER A 65 -2.60 -13.09 12.33
C SER A 65 -1.90 -13.12 10.97
N ASN A 66 -1.70 -11.96 10.33
CA ASN A 66 -1.00 -11.84 9.06
C ASN A 66 -0.08 -10.61 9.02
N ARG A 67 1.24 -10.87 9.04
CA ARG A 67 2.28 -9.83 9.04
C ARG A 67 2.31 -9.03 7.74
N LYS A 68 1.90 -9.60 6.60
CA LYS A 68 1.82 -8.88 5.32
C LYS A 68 0.76 -7.79 5.38
N ILE A 69 -0.38 -8.03 6.03
CA ILE A 69 -1.45 -7.03 6.20
C ILE A 69 -0.98 -5.92 7.13
N LEU A 70 -0.34 -6.26 8.25
CA LEU A 70 0.24 -5.26 9.16
C LEU A 70 1.23 -4.35 8.42
N LYS A 71 2.13 -4.93 7.63
CA LYS A 71 3.08 -4.16 6.82
C LYS A 71 2.36 -3.23 5.84
N LYS A 72 1.39 -3.75 5.08
CA LYS A 72 0.58 -2.94 4.14
C LYS A 72 -0.10 -1.77 4.84
N LEU A 73 -0.62 -1.96 6.05
CA LEU A 73 -1.26 -0.88 6.81
C LEU A 73 -0.26 0.21 7.20
N ILE A 74 0.95 -0.16 7.60
CA ILE A 74 2.02 0.81 7.92
C ILE A 74 2.47 1.53 6.64
N ASP A 75 2.71 0.79 5.56
CA ASP A 75 3.10 1.35 4.26
C ASP A 75 2.02 2.33 3.76
N ASN A 76 0.74 2.01 3.88
CA ASN A 76 -0.37 2.89 3.47
C ASN A 76 -0.42 4.23 4.23
N ILE A 77 0.02 4.28 5.49
CA ILE A 77 0.07 5.53 6.26
C ILE A 77 1.26 6.40 5.79
N ASN A 78 2.35 5.79 5.32
CA ASN A 78 3.50 6.52 4.76
C ASN A 78 3.17 7.31 3.50
N PHE A 79 2.22 6.86 2.69
CA PHE A 79 1.84 7.53 1.44
C PHE A 79 1.11 8.87 1.62
N THR A 80 1.04 9.39 2.85
CA THR A 80 0.54 10.75 3.13
C THR A 80 1.65 11.80 3.10
N GLU A 81 2.84 11.49 2.58
CA GLU A 81 3.85 12.49 2.24
C GLU A 81 3.51 13.14 0.89
N GLU A 82 3.14 14.42 0.99
CA GLU A 82 3.06 15.47 -0.04
C GLU A 82 3.18 15.01 -1.50
N LYS A 83 2.07 15.13 -2.23
CA LYS A 83 2.10 15.26 -3.69
C LYS A 83 2.90 16.53 -4.00
N ILE A 84 4.20 16.39 -4.23
CA ILE A 84 5.04 17.45 -4.76
C ILE A 84 4.49 17.73 -6.16
N GLU A 85 3.70 18.80 -6.28
CA GLU A 85 3.31 19.32 -7.59
C GLU A 85 4.55 19.95 -8.20
N LEU A 86 5.24 19.16 -9.03
CA LEU A 86 6.27 19.66 -9.92
C LEU A 86 5.61 20.73 -10.82
N PRO A 87 6.16 21.95 -10.94
CA PRO A 87 5.65 22.93 -11.88
C PRO A 87 5.80 22.37 -13.30
N ASP A 88 4.67 22.12 -13.97
CA ASP A 88 4.64 21.80 -15.39
C ASP A 88 5.07 23.04 -16.20
N GLU A 89 6.37 23.26 -16.34
CA GLU A 89 6.93 24.21 -17.29
C GLU A 89 7.39 23.47 -18.54
N TYR A 90 6.44 23.03 -19.37
CA TYR A 90 6.58 23.10 -20.82
C TYR A 90 5.20 22.99 -21.49
N THR A 91 4.58 24.13 -21.79
CA THR A 91 3.56 24.24 -22.82
C THR A 91 4.24 24.34 -24.19
N PRO A 92 4.00 23.42 -25.13
CA PRO A 92 4.10 23.74 -26.54
C PRO A 92 2.68 23.86 -27.11
N GLU A 93 2.06 25.01 -26.91
CA GLU A 93 1.02 25.45 -27.86
C GLU A 93 1.69 26.11 -29.06
N THR A 94 1.19 25.77 -30.25
CA THR A 94 1.42 26.36 -31.58
C THR A 94 2.42 25.68 -32.53
N ALA A 95 1.96 24.60 -33.17
CA ALA A 95 2.21 24.36 -34.60
C ALA A 95 1.07 23.54 -35.24
N LYS A 96 0.01 24.25 -35.65
CA LYS A 96 -0.80 24.09 -36.88
C LYS A 96 -1.07 22.66 -37.42
N GLN A 97 -2.33 22.26 -37.22
CA GLN A 97 -3.31 21.77 -38.22
C GLN A 97 -2.82 21.22 -39.59
N GLU A 98 -3.42 20.07 -39.93
CA GLU A 98 -3.72 19.49 -41.26
C GLU A 98 -2.58 18.80 -42.03
N LYS A 99 -2.63 17.46 -42.09
CA LYS A 99 -3.18 16.74 -43.26
C LYS A 99 -3.29 15.22 -43.04
N GLU A 100 -4.52 14.76 -43.18
CA GLU A 100 -4.93 13.39 -43.47
C GLU A 100 -4.36 12.95 -44.85
N LYS A 101 -4.04 11.65 -44.96
CA LYS A 101 -3.80 10.84 -46.19
C LYS A 101 -2.40 10.84 -46.81
N ALA A 102 -1.69 9.73 -46.59
CA ALA A 102 -1.02 8.97 -47.66
C ALA A 102 -0.65 7.56 -47.17
N ASP A 103 -1.56 6.61 -47.40
CA ASP A 103 -1.23 5.19 -47.52
C ASP A 103 -0.15 4.96 -48.60
N LYS A 104 0.63 3.88 -48.40
CA LYS A 104 1.48 3.13 -49.36
C LYS A 104 2.98 3.48 -49.42
N ALA A 105 3.75 2.76 -48.61
CA ALA A 105 4.96 2.06 -49.08
C ALA A 105 5.23 0.84 -48.16
N VAL A 106 4.65 -0.30 -48.55
CA VAL A 106 4.94 -1.68 -48.11
C VAL A 106 6.42 -1.96 -48.44
N SER A 107 7.27 -2.55 -47.61
CA SER A 107 7.46 -3.99 -47.34
C SER A 107 8.65 -4.09 -46.36
N ASP A 108 8.63 -4.86 -45.28
CA ASP A 108 9.05 -6.27 -45.28
C ASP A 108 9.05 -6.79 -43.84
N LEU A 109 8.90 -8.12 -43.72
CA LEU A 109 8.84 -8.94 -42.50
C LEU A 109 7.43 -9.16 -41.93
N LYS A 110 6.63 -9.86 -42.76
CA LYS A 110 5.58 -10.78 -42.30
C LYS A 110 6.20 -12.06 -41.74
N ASP A 111 5.36 -12.74 -40.96
CA ASP A 111 5.44 -14.11 -40.45
C ASP A 111 6.22 -14.20 -39.13
N ILE A 112 5.62 -14.56 -37.98
CA ILE A 112 4.81 -15.76 -37.69
C ILE A 112 3.86 -15.40 -36.52
N LYS A 113 2.55 -15.30 -36.74
CA LYS A 113 1.49 -16.28 -36.39
C LYS A 113 1.41 -16.72 -34.90
N THR A 114 0.35 -16.21 -34.25
CA THR A 114 -0.68 -16.92 -33.44
C THR A 114 -0.29 -17.61 -32.12
N ASP A 115 -0.78 -17.01 -31.02
CA ASP A 115 -1.37 -17.64 -29.81
C ASP A 115 -2.24 -18.87 -30.16
N PRO A 116 -2.43 -19.90 -29.28
CA PRO A 116 -3.10 -19.70 -27.98
C PRO A 116 -2.78 -20.69 -26.81
N PHE A 117 -3.02 -20.21 -25.58
CA PHE A 117 -3.67 -20.88 -24.43
C PHE A 117 -3.80 -22.44 -24.40
N LYS A 118 -3.11 -23.13 -23.47
CA LYS A 118 -3.71 -23.99 -22.40
C LYS A 118 -2.68 -24.71 -21.52
N GLU A 119 -3.06 -24.85 -20.24
CA GLU A 119 -2.93 -25.96 -19.25
C GLU A 119 -2.19 -27.24 -19.75
N GLU A 120 -1.46 -28.04 -18.97
CA GLU A 120 -1.68 -28.52 -17.61
C GLU A 120 -0.45 -29.37 -17.18
N GLU A 121 -0.44 -29.76 -15.91
CA GLU A 121 0.51 -30.60 -15.18
C GLU A 121 0.95 -31.90 -15.90
N GLN A 122 2.19 -32.36 -15.66
CA GLN A 122 2.46 -33.76 -15.28
C GLN A 122 3.94 -34.01 -14.86
N GLU A 123 4.06 -34.51 -13.63
CA GLU A 123 4.96 -35.57 -13.15
C GLU A 123 6.44 -35.55 -13.55
N LEU A 124 7.28 -35.21 -12.56
CA LEU A 124 8.68 -35.59 -12.52
C LEU A 124 8.79 -37.11 -12.29
N SER A 125 8.90 -37.87 -13.36
CA SER A 125 9.35 -39.26 -13.35
C SER A 125 10.81 -39.35 -12.89
N LYS A 126 11.08 -40.31 -11.99
CA LYS A 126 12.27 -41.19 -11.84
C LYS A 126 13.59 -40.66 -12.45
N THR A 127 14.73 -40.66 -11.77
CA THR A 127 15.59 -41.83 -11.52
C THR A 127 16.84 -41.36 -10.76
N ASP A 128 17.18 -42.02 -9.64
CA ASP A 128 18.44 -42.75 -9.43
C ASP A 128 18.32 -43.55 -8.11
#